data_AF-A0A6M0Q7R1-F1
#
_entry.id   AF-A0A6M0Q7R1-F1
#
_cell.length_a   1.000
_cell.length_b   1.000
_cell.length_c   1.000
_cell.angle_alpha   90.00
_cell.angle_beta   90.00
_cell.angle_gamma   90.00
#
_symmetry.space_group_name_H-M   'P 1'
#
loop_
_entity.id
_entity.type
_entity.pdbx_description
1 polymer ?
#
loop_
_entity_poly.entity_id
_entity_poly.type
_entity_poly.pdbx_seq_one_letter_code
_entity_poly.pdbx_strand_id
1 'polypeptide(L)'
;MVIIGIWAAVASPMFVGLQEQLKEEVCLYNLQIIERDYDRDLALSNREHSDMLFNQRLEGYGDRICPLDGVVVYVDGEVQCSVHGNEEGHDESEEEEDSNVPFL
;
A
#
# COMPACT_ATOMS: atom_id res chain seq x y z
N MET A 1 -37.08 22.65 6.62
CA MET A 1 -36.04 21.72 7.11
C MET A 1 -36.36 20.29 6.65
N VAL A 2 -36.47 20.06 5.33
CA VAL A 2 -36.77 18.73 4.75
C VAL A 2 -35.87 18.51 3.54
N ILE A 3 -35.73 19.55 2.72
CA ILE A 3 -34.86 19.59 1.54
C ILE A 3 -33.40 19.26 1.93
N ILE A 4 -32.87 19.86 3.00
CA ILE A 4 -31.48 19.60 3.47
C ILE A 4 -31.29 18.13 3.88
N GLY A 5 -32.29 17.51 4.51
CA GLY A 5 -32.20 16.10 4.92
C GLY A 5 -32.20 15.12 3.75
N ILE A 6 -32.91 15.45 2.67
CA ILE A 6 -32.93 14.64 1.44
C ILE A 6 -31.55 14.68 0.76
N TRP A 7 -30.92 15.86 0.67
CA TRP A 7 -29.57 15.98 0.11
C TRP A 7 -28.53 15.21 0.93
N ALA A 8 -28.61 15.28 2.27
CA ALA A 8 -27.72 14.51 3.14
C ALA A 8 -27.87 12.99 2.95
N ALA A 9 -29.10 12.49 2.78
CA ALA A 9 -29.37 11.07 2.58
C ALA A 9 -28.83 10.53 1.25
N VAL A 10 -28.91 11.32 0.16
CA VAL A 10 -28.40 10.92 -1.16
C VAL A 10 -26.87 11.01 -1.22
N ALA A 11 -26.29 11.98 -0.53
CA ALA A 11 -24.85 12.17 -0.46
C ALA A 11 -24.14 11.04 0.33
N SER A 12 -24.74 10.56 1.41
CA SER A 12 -24.16 9.58 2.33
C SER A 12 -23.55 8.33 1.66
N PRO A 13 -24.25 7.58 0.77
CA PRO A 13 -23.69 6.38 0.17
C PRO A 13 -22.51 6.66 -0.78
N MET A 14 -22.48 7.81 -1.46
CA MET A 14 -21.35 8.18 -2.33
C MET A 14 -20.05 8.38 -1.53
N PHE A 15 -20.16 8.85 -0.28
CA PHE A 15 -19.00 9.01 0.59
C PHE A 15 -18.44 7.69 1.13
N VAL A 16 -19.26 6.63 1.23
CA VAL A 16 -18.82 5.33 1.77
C VAL A 16 -17.88 4.63 0.78
N GLY A 17 -18.27 4.53 -0.50
CA GLY A 17 -17.43 3.87 -1.51
C GLY A 17 -16.09 4.59 -1.74
N LEU A 18 -16.09 5.93 -1.75
CA LEU A 18 -14.85 6.71 -1.88
C LEU A 18 -13.91 6.52 -0.68
N GLN A 19 -14.45 6.36 0.53
CA GLN A 19 -13.63 6.10 1.71
C GLN A 19 -12.95 4.74 1.68
N GLU A 20 -13.59 3.72 1.12
CA GLU A 20 -13.00 2.38 1.04
C GLU A 20 -11.79 2.38 0.09
N GLN A 21 -11.95 2.94 -1.11
CA GLN A 21 -10.85 3.05 -2.08
C GLN A 21 -9.66 3.86 -1.54
N LEU A 22 -9.93 5.00 -0.90
CA LEU A 22 -8.85 5.81 -0.31
C LEU A 22 -8.08 5.07 0.80
N LYS A 23 -8.76 4.24 1.59
CA LYS A 23 -8.11 3.46 2.65
C LYS A 23 -7.19 2.40 2.08
N GLU A 24 -7.62 1.76 0.99
CA GLU A 24 -6.82 0.79 0.25
C GLU A 24 -5.58 1.45 -0.37
N GLU A 25 -5.74 2.53 -1.12
CA GLU A 25 -4.62 3.27 -1.73
C GLU A 25 -3.58 3.73 -0.70
N VAL A 26 -4.05 4.27 0.44
CA VAL A 26 -3.15 4.68 1.53
C VAL A 26 -2.41 3.47 2.11
N CYS A 27 -3.09 2.35 2.29
CA CYS A 27 -2.47 1.12 2.77
C CYS A 27 -1.37 0.67 1.79
N LEU A 28 -1.69 0.51 0.51
CA LEU A 28 -0.75 0.07 -0.52
C LEU A 28 0.49 0.97 -0.62
N TYR A 29 0.28 2.30 -0.61
CA TYR A 29 1.38 3.26 -0.62
C TYR A 29 2.28 3.11 0.61
N ASN A 30 1.70 2.91 1.79
CA ASN A 30 2.47 2.70 3.01
C ASN A 30 3.27 1.39 2.97
N LEU A 31 2.67 0.29 2.50
CA LEU A 31 3.36 -1.00 2.36
C LEU A 31 4.58 -0.86 1.44
N GLN A 32 4.42 -0.21 0.29
CA GLN A 32 5.51 0.01 -0.66
C GLN A 32 6.66 0.85 -0.09
N ILE A 33 6.35 1.85 0.75
CA ILE A 33 7.38 2.64 1.44
C ILE A 33 8.13 1.77 2.45
N ILE A 34 7.40 0.99 3.25
CA ILE A 34 7.98 0.15 4.29
C ILE A 34 8.90 -0.90 3.67
N GLU A 35 8.46 -1.55 2.60
CA GLU A 35 9.22 -2.56 1.85
C GLU A 35 10.53 -1.96 1.34
N ARG A 36 10.44 -0.90 0.54
CA ARG A 36 11.61 -0.21 -0.03
C ARG A 36 12.61 0.22 1.04
N ASP A 37 12.12 0.78 2.14
CA ASP A 37 12.99 1.26 3.20
C ASP A 37 13.63 0.11 3.99
N TYR A 38 12.89 -0.97 4.20
CA TYR A 38 13.36 -2.15 4.93
C TYR A 38 14.37 -2.96 4.12
N ASP A 39 14.09 -3.23 2.84
CA ASP A 39 15.01 -3.91 1.93
C ASP A 39 16.31 -3.13 1.78
N ARG A 40 16.23 -1.81 1.68
CA ARG A 40 17.42 -0.95 1.66
C ARG A 40 18.23 -1.09 2.96
N ASP A 41 17.57 -1.16 4.12
CA ASP A 41 18.25 -1.34 5.40
C ASP A 41 18.94 -2.70 5.51
N LEU A 42 18.26 -3.78 5.08
CA LEU A 42 18.82 -5.13 5.01
C LEU A 42 20.05 -5.18 4.10
N ALA A 43 19.97 -4.57 2.92
CA ALA A 43 21.07 -4.50 1.96
C ALA A 43 22.26 -3.69 2.49
N LEU A 44 22.02 -2.52 3.08
CA LEU A 44 23.09 -1.65 3.61
C LEU A 44 23.75 -2.24 4.86
N SER A 45 22.98 -2.91 5.71
CA SER A 45 23.47 -3.53 6.94
C SER A 45 24.02 -4.94 6.73
N ASN A 46 23.87 -5.50 5.51
CA ASN A 46 24.19 -6.88 5.16
C ASN A 46 23.58 -7.89 6.15
N ARG A 47 22.28 -7.71 6.44
CA ARG A 47 21.50 -8.56 7.35
C ARG A 47 20.39 -9.27 6.59
N GLU A 48 20.03 -10.44 7.07
CA GLU A 48 18.85 -11.15 6.60
C GLU A 48 17.60 -10.71 7.38
N HIS A 49 16.44 -10.88 6.75
CA HIS A 49 15.16 -10.63 7.38
C HIS A 49 15.00 -11.48 8.66
N SER A 50 14.35 -10.89 9.66
CA SER A 50 13.75 -11.62 10.76
C SER A 50 12.53 -10.87 11.27
N ASP A 51 11.54 -11.61 11.78
CA ASP A 51 10.31 -11.03 12.34
C ASP A 51 10.61 -9.98 13.41
N MET A 52 11.63 -10.21 14.24
CA MET A 52 12.02 -9.27 15.29
C MET A 52 12.52 -7.95 14.71
N LEU A 53 13.36 -8.00 13.67
CA LEU A 53 13.87 -6.79 12.99
C LEU A 53 12.74 -6.05 12.27
N PHE A 54 11.84 -6.78 11.63
CA PHE A 54 10.71 -6.16 10.94
C PHE A 54 9.72 -5.51 11.92
N ASN A 55 9.38 -6.18 13.01
CA ASN A 55 8.52 -5.58 14.05
C ASN A 55 9.15 -4.30 14.64
N GLN A 56 10.47 -4.31 14.88
CA GLN A 56 11.18 -3.10 15.31
C GLN A 56 11.11 -1.98 14.26
N ARG A 57 11.14 -2.32 12.96
CA ARG A 57 10.94 -1.34 11.89
C ARG A 57 9.53 -0.74 11.93
N LEU A 58 8.51 -1.56 12.17
CA LEU A 58 7.10 -1.12 12.23
C LEU A 58 6.82 -0.16 13.39
N GLU A 59 7.52 -0.29 14.52
CA GLU A 59 7.42 0.66 15.65
C GLU A 59 7.70 2.11 15.22
N GLY A 60 8.52 2.33 14.19
CA GLY A 60 8.83 3.65 13.65
C GLY A 60 7.69 4.31 12.85
N TYR A 61 6.74 3.53 12.33
CA TYR A 61 5.59 4.02 11.57
C TYR A 61 4.34 4.19 12.43
N GLY A 62 4.29 3.54 13.60
CA GLY A 62 3.16 3.55 14.52
C GLY A 62 1.95 2.74 14.04
N ASP A 63 0.82 2.89 14.73
CA ASP A 63 -0.36 2.02 14.54
C ASP A 63 -1.20 2.34 13.28
N ARG A 64 -0.80 3.31 12.45
CA ARG A 64 -1.64 3.84 11.35
C ARG A 64 -1.17 3.45 9.95
N ILE A 65 -0.51 2.30 9.82
CA ILE A 65 -0.04 1.80 8.52
C ILE A 65 -1.24 1.41 7.66
N CYS A 66 -2.17 0.63 8.21
CA CYS A 66 -3.42 0.27 7.56
C CYS A 66 -4.59 1.06 8.18
N PRO A 67 -5.37 1.82 7.39
CA PRO A 67 -6.54 2.56 7.91
C PRO A 67 -7.69 1.68 8.42
N LEU A 68 -7.60 0.36 8.24
CA LEU A 68 -8.54 -0.65 8.73
C LEU A 68 -7.91 -1.56 9.78
N ASP A 69 -6.82 -1.10 10.42
CA ASP A 69 -6.11 -1.82 11.49
C ASP A 69 -5.64 -3.23 11.05
N GLY A 70 -5.32 -3.38 9.76
CA GLY A 70 -4.77 -4.61 9.20
C GLY A 70 -3.36 -4.89 9.72
N VAL A 71 -3.06 -6.17 9.90
CA VAL A 71 -1.73 -6.63 10.35
C VAL A 71 -0.78 -6.63 9.16
N VAL A 72 0.40 -6.05 9.36
CA VAL A 72 1.45 -5.96 8.33
C VAL A 72 2.54 -6.99 8.63
N VAL A 73 2.91 -7.77 7.61
CA VAL A 73 3.91 -8.84 7.70
C VAL A 73 4.89 -8.73 6.53
N TYR A 74 6.09 -9.30 6.70
CA TYR A 74 7.08 -9.43 5.64
C TYR A 74 7.22 -10.90 5.29
N VAL A 75 6.86 -11.29 4.06
CA VAL A 75 6.84 -12.68 3.61
C VAL A 75 7.38 -12.72 2.18
N ASP A 76 8.26 -13.67 1.90
CA ASP A 76 8.82 -13.91 0.57
C ASP A 76 9.51 -12.69 -0.09
N GLY A 77 9.99 -11.74 0.71
CA GLY A 77 10.65 -10.52 0.22
C GLY A 77 9.72 -9.31 0.09
N GLU A 78 8.45 -9.45 0.43
CA GLU A 78 7.43 -8.41 0.23
C GLU A 78 6.72 -8.04 1.53
N VAL A 79 6.25 -6.79 1.62
CA VAL A 79 5.43 -6.33 2.73
C VAL A 79 3.95 -6.46 2.40
N GLN A 80 3.23 -7.30 3.15
CA GLN A 80 1.81 -7.60 2.94
C GLN A 80 0.94 -7.09 4.09
N CYS A 81 -0.30 -6.70 3.78
CA CYS A 81 -1.32 -6.38 4.76
C CYS A 81 -2.39 -7.47 4.79
N SER A 82 -2.90 -7.82 5.98
CA SER A 82 -3.94 -8.82 6.15
C SER A 82 -5.32 -8.41 5.61
N VAL A 83 -5.50 -7.14 5.26
CA VAL A 83 -6.79 -6.57 4.83
C VAL A 83 -6.77 -6.16 3.36
N HIS A 84 -5.69 -5.53 2.90
CA HIS A 84 -5.52 -5.10 1.52
C HIS A 84 -4.39 -5.92 0.90
N GLY A 85 -4.71 -6.69 -0.14
CA GLY A 85 -3.71 -7.44 -0.87
C GLY A 85 -2.89 -6.51 -1.75
N ASN A 86 -1.61 -6.83 -1.93
CA ASN A 86 -0.88 -6.33 -3.09
C ASN A 86 -1.44 -7.13 -4.27
N GLU A 87 -2.47 -6.60 -4.95
CA GLU A 87 -2.81 -7.08 -6.28
C GLU A 87 -1.59 -6.77 -7.14
N GLU A 88 -0.67 -7.73 -7.23
CA GLU A 88 0.44 -7.66 -8.16
C GLU A 88 -0.14 -7.38 -9.54
N GLY A 89 0.01 -6.13 -9.98
CA GLY A 89 0.15 -5.78 -11.37
C GLY A 89 1.42 -6.40 -11.94
N HIS A 90 1.50 -7.73 -11.93
CA HIS A 90 2.23 -8.47 -12.95
C HIS A 90 1.37 -8.43 -14.22
N ASP A 91 1.29 -7.23 -14.81
CA ASP A 91 1.04 -7.12 -16.24
C ASP A 91 2.34 -7.51 -16.94
N GLU A 92 2.62 -8.82 -16.97
CA GLU A 92 3.44 -9.40 -18.02
C GLU A 92 2.63 -9.35 -19.33
N SER A 93 2.29 -8.15 -19.80
CA SER A 93 2.05 -7.94 -21.22
C SER A 93 3.42 -7.95 -21.87
N GLU A 94 3.87 -9.14 -22.27
CA GLU A 94 4.84 -9.33 -23.33
C GLU A 94 4.32 -8.59 -24.58
N GLU A 95 4.70 -7.33 -24.74
CA GLU A 95 4.71 -6.66 -26.05
C GLU A 95 6.10 -6.06 -26.26
N GLU A 96 6.97 -6.87 -26.86
CA GLU A 96 8.09 -6.38 -27.65
C GLU A 96 7.55 -5.42 -28.73
N GLU A 97 7.90 -4.12 -28.68
CA GLU A 97 8.16 -3.34 -29.90
C GLU A 97 8.86 -2.00 -29.59
N ASP A 98 10.18 -2.03 -29.78
CA ASP A 98 11.03 -1.03 -30.43
C ASP A 98 10.56 0.45 -30.43
N SER A 99 11.18 1.28 -29.58
CA SER A 99 11.28 2.72 -29.86
C SER A 99 12.64 3.28 -29.49
N ASN A 100 13.58 3.11 -30.42
CA ASN A 100 14.79 3.91 -30.59
C ASN A 100 14.50 5.42 -30.48
N VAL A 101 14.98 6.07 -29.41
CA VAL A 101 14.99 7.54 -29.27
C VAL A 101 16.41 8.07 -29.55
N PRO A 102 16.62 8.89 -30.59
CA PRO A 102 17.91 9.52 -30.86
C PRO A 102 18.14 10.70 -29.90
N PHE A 103 19.32 10.76 -29.29
CA PHE A 103 19.78 11.94 -28.57
C PHE A 103 20.14 13.07 -29.57
N LEU A 104 19.62 14.27 -29.34
CA LEU A 104 20.04 15.52 -29.98
C LEU A 104 21.17 16.18 -29.16
#